data_AF-A0A851FQQ2-F1
#
_entry.id   AF-A0A851FQQ2-F1
#
_cell.length_a   1.000
_cell.length_b   1.000
_cell.length_c   1.000
_cell.angle_alpha   90.00
_cell.angle_beta   90.00
_cell.angle_gamma   90.00
#
_symmetry.space_group_name_H-M   'P 1'
#
loop_
_entity.id
_entity.type
_entity.pdbx_description
1 polymer ?
#
loop_
_entity_poly.entity_id
_entity_poly.type
_entity_poly.pdbx_seq_one_letter_code
_entity_poly.pdbx_strand_id
1 'polypeptide(L)'
;MQAVNADGQVMTVQEVLDWLQRTHGWTVTMLLHGDTVLYDREENEEKRAQQQSQRLSEYLEDAGMPRQQDLELLYVCEGEDAEAEDSRPPLLCSLP
;
A
#
# COMPACT_ATOMS: atom_id res chain seq x y z
N MET A 1 7.23 2.53 -8.96
CA MET A 1 6.35 3.67 -9.30
C MET A 1 6.74 4.85 -8.43
N GLN A 2 6.54 6.09 -8.88
CA GLN A 2 6.68 7.24 -7.99
C GLN A 2 5.39 7.37 -7.18
N ALA A 3 5.48 7.27 -5.86
CA ALA A 3 4.33 7.33 -4.95
C ALA A 3 3.92 8.79 -4.68
N VAL A 4 3.73 9.54 -5.76
CA VAL A 4 3.26 10.92 -5.74
C VAL A 4 1.96 11.02 -6.51
N ASN A 5 1.02 11.77 -5.95
CA ASN A 5 -0.23 12.10 -6.61
C ASN A 5 -0.03 13.22 -7.65
N ALA A 6 -1.12 13.59 -8.33
CA ALA A 6 -1.10 14.63 -9.36
C ALA A 6 -0.64 16.01 -8.84
N ASP A 7 -0.82 16.27 -7.54
CA ASP A 7 -0.41 17.49 -6.86
C ASP A 7 1.06 17.44 -6.37
N GLY A 8 1.79 16.36 -6.67
CA GLY A 8 3.20 16.18 -6.25
C GLY A 8 3.36 15.82 -4.77
N GLN A 9 2.28 15.42 -4.10
CA GLN A 9 2.28 15.00 -2.71
C GLN A 9 2.40 13.47 -2.62
N VAL A 10 3.03 12.97 -1.55
CA VAL A 10 3.02 11.52 -1.23
C VAL A 10 1.61 10.97 -1.22
N MET A 11 1.41 9.89 -1.95
CA MET A 11 0.13 9.19 -2.09
C MET A 11 -0.39 8.64 -0.75
N THR A 12 -1.70 8.58 -0.63
CA THR A 12 -2.38 7.83 0.42
C THR A 12 -2.42 6.34 0.10
N VAL A 13 -2.73 5.52 1.11
CA VAL A 13 -2.96 4.10 0.91
C VAL A 13 -4.10 3.86 -0.09
N GLN A 14 -5.18 4.65 -0.03
CA GLN A 14 -6.25 4.57 -1.02
C GLN A 14 -5.77 4.81 -2.45
N GLU A 15 -4.96 5.84 -2.68
CA GLU A 15 -4.44 6.15 -4.01
C GLU A 15 -3.56 5.03 -4.59
N VAL A 16 -2.82 4.33 -3.73
CA VAL A 16 -2.04 3.15 -4.13
C VAL A 16 -2.95 1.98 -4.52
N LEU A 17 -3.99 1.71 -3.73
CA LEU A 17 -4.98 0.66 -4.03
C LEU A 17 -5.70 0.96 -5.35
N ASP A 18 -6.14 2.20 -5.55
CA ASP A 18 -6.74 2.68 -6.80
C ASP A 18 -5.77 2.53 -7.98
N TRP A 19 -4.49 2.85 -7.80
CA TRP A 19 -3.49 2.69 -8.84
C TRP A 19 -3.27 1.22 -9.22
N LEU A 20 -3.20 0.31 -8.25
CA LEU A 20 -3.08 -1.13 -8.49
C LEU A 20 -4.31 -1.66 -9.25
N GLN A 21 -5.50 -1.24 -8.86
CA GLN A 21 -6.74 -1.62 -9.53
C GLN A 21 -6.81 -1.06 -10.96
N ARG A 22 -6.44 0.20 -11.18
CA ARG A 22 -6.49 0.82 -12.52
C ARG A 22 -5.41 0.29 -13.46
N THR A 23 -4.22 0.02 -12.94
CA THR A 23 -3.06 -0.39 -13.75
C THR A 23 -3.07 -1.88 -14.04
N HIS A 24 -3.43 -2.70 -13.05
CA HIS A 24 -3.34 -4.16 -13.14
C HIS A 24 -4.69 -4.87 -13.06
N GLY A 25 -5.78 -4.16 -12.71
CA GLY A 25 -7.09 -4.78 -12.48
C GLY A 25 -7.16 -5.57 -11.17
N TRP A 26 -6.20 -5.38 -10.26
CA TRP A 26 -6.11 -6.14 -9.02
C TRP A 26 -6.89 -5.50 -7.89
N THR A 27 -7.75 -6.29 -7.24
CA THR A 27 -8.45 -5.89 -6.01
C THR A 27 -7.61 -6.32 -4.82
N VAL A 28 -6.81 -5.40 -4.28
CA VAL A 28 -5.98 -5.68 -3.09
C VAL A 28 -6.86 -5.80 -1.85
N THR A 29 -6.69 -6.88 -1.09
CA THR A 29 -7.36 -7.14 0.19
C THR A 29 -6.48 -6.78 1.38
N MET A 30 -5.16 -6.92 1.25
CA MET A 30 -4.19 -6.57 2.30
C MET A 30 -2.95 -5.92 1.69
N LEU A 31 -2.45 -4.85 2.30
CA LEU A 31 -1.25 -4.11 1.90
C LEU A 31 -0.32 -3.96 3.10
N LEU A 32 0.96 -4.26 2.91
CA LEU A 32 1.96 -4.31 3.97
C LEU A 32 3.24 -3.61 3.53
N HIS A 33 4.02 -3.14 4.50
CA HIS A 33 5.40 -2.72 4.33
C HIS A 33 6.27 -3.42 5.38
N GLY A 34 7.11 -4.36 4.96
CA GLY A 34 7.77 -5.28 5.89
C GLY A 34 6.73 -6.04 6.72
N ASP A 35 6.83 -5.95 8.05
CA ASP A 35 5.89 -6.55 9.01
C ASP A 35 4.70 -5.64 9.37
N THR A 36 4.64 -4.41 8.83
CA THR A 36 3.60 -3.43 9.15
C THR A 36 2.43 -3.51 8.18
N VAL A 37 1.21 -3.71 8.70
CA VAL A 37 -0.03 -3.67 7.92
C VAL A 37 -0.42 -2.23 7.66
N LEU A 38 -0.45 -1.84 6.38
CA LEU A 38 -0.89 -0.51 5.93
C LEU A 38 -2.39 -0.50 5.63
N TYR A 39 -2.93 -1.60 5.13
CA TYR A 39 -4.35 -1.75 4.85
C TYR A 39 -4.76 -3.21 4.99
N ASP A 40 -5.92 -3.41 5.59
CA ASP A 40 -6.60 -4.69 5.64
C ASP A 40 -8.09 -4.47 5.37
N ARG A 41 -8.62 -5.17 4.37
CA ARG A 41 -10.04 -5.11 4.02
C ARG A 41 -10.92 -5.71 5.10
N GLU A 42 -10.42 -6.68 5.87
CA GLU A 42 -11.12 -7.35 6.96
C GLU A 42 -11.22 -6.49 8.23
N GLU A 43 -10.43 -5.42 8.35
CA GLU A 43 -10.58 -4.44 9.44
C GLU A 43 -11.95 -3.75 9.39
N ASN A 44 -12.39 -3.28 10.56
CA ASN A 44 -13.65 -2.58 10.69
C ASN A 44 -13.67 -1.28 9.85
N GLU A 45 -14.87 -0.80 9.51
CA GLU A 45 -15.03 0.31 8.58
C GLU A 45 -14.32 1.59 9.03
N GLU A 46 -14.37 1.91 10.32
CA GLU A 46 -13.73 3.11 10.88
C GLU A 46 -12.20 3.07 10.73
N LYS A 47 -11.56 1.97 11.15
CA LYS A 47 -10.11 1.84 10.98
C LYS A 47 -9.72 1.73 9.52
N ARG A 48 -10.51 1.04 8.70
CA ARG A 48 -10.25 0.93 7.26
C ARG A 48 -10.27 2.29 6.58
N ALA A 49 -11.23 3.16 6.93
CA ALA A 49 -11.28 4.53 6.44
C ALA A 49 -10.07 5.35 6.91
N GLN A 50 -9.63 5.15 8.16
CA GLN A 50 -8.42 5.77 8.69
C GLN A 50 -7.16 5.32 7.94
N GLN A 51 -7.00 4.00 7.73
CA GLN A 51 -5.88 3.41 6.98
C GLN A 51 -5.82 3.95 5.55
N GLN A 52 -6.96 3.98 4.86
CA GLN A 52 -7.08 4.48 3.49
C GLN A 52 -6.71 5.96 3.35
N SER A 53 -7.01 6.76 4.37
CA SER A 53 -6.76 8.21 4.36
C SER A 53 -5.32 8.58 4.75
N GLN A 54 -4.59 7.66 5.38
CA GLN A 54 -3.21 7.90 5.80
C GLN A 54 -2.24 7.90 4.62
N ARG A 55 -1.23 8.76 4.70
CA ARG A 55 -0.17 8.84 3.70
C ARG A 55 0.89 7.78 3.96
N LEU A 56 1.48 7.25 2.88
CA LEU A 56 2.56 6.27 3.00
C LEU A 56 3.74 6.79 3.85
N SER A 57 4.02 8.09 3.79
CA SER A 57 5.06 8.71 4.60
C SER A 57 4.72 8.75 6.10
N GLU A 58 3.45 8.93 6.45
CA GLU A 58 3.02 8.98 7.85
C GLU A 58 3.14 7.60 8.51
N TYR A 59 2.84 6.54 7.75
CA TYR A 59 3.06 5.16 8.21
C TYR A 59 4.52 4.85 8.51
N LEU A 60 5.46 5.34 7.70
CA LEU A 60 6.89 5.19 7.97
C LEU A 60 7.31 5.93 9.25
N GLU A 61 6.78 7.15 9.45
CA GLU A 61 7.08 7.96 10.62
C GLU A 61 6.53 7.33 11.91
N ASP A 62 5.30 6.80 11.87
CA ASP A 62 4.67 6.11 13.00
C ASP A 62 5.36 4.78 13.34
N ALA A 63 5.78 4.02 12.31
CA ALA A 63 6.55 2.79 12.48
C ALA A 63 8.00 3.03 12.96
N GLY A 64 8.43 4.29 13.13
CA GLY A 64 9.78 4.65 13.53
C GLY A 64 10.85 4.29 12.48
N MET A 65 10.43 4.09 11.23
CA MET A 65 11.33 3.77 10.13
C MET A 65 12.01 5.06 9.63
N PRO A 66 13.29 4.99 9.23
CA PRO A 66 13.94 6.14 8.59
C PRO A 66 13.14 6.53 7.34
N ARG A 67 13.13 7.81 6.98
CA ARG A 67 12.53 8.29 5.72
C ARG A 67 13.28 7.65 4.54
N GLN A 68 12.86 6.45 4.15
CA GLN A 68 13.39 5.74 3.01
C GLN A 68 12.83 6.40 1.75
N GLN A 69 13.71 6.60 0.77
CA GLN A 69 13.30 7.14 -0.54
C GLN A 69 12.50 6.11 -1.33
N ASP A 70 12.63 4.82 -1.02
CA ASP A 70 11.88 3.73 -1.65
C ASP A 70 11.19 2.89 -0.56
N LEU A 71 9.86 2.72 -0.69
CA LEU A 71 9.08 1.75 0.07
C LEU A 71 8.89 0.48 -0.75
N GLU A 72 9.09 -0.68 -0.13
CA GLU A 72 8.69 -1.97 -0.70
C GLU A 72 7.32 -2.37 -0.14
N LEU A 73 6.28 -2.32 -0.96
CA LEU A 73 4.93 -2.70 -0.56
C LEU A 73 4.60 -4.12 -1.00
N LEU A 74 4.21 -4.96 -0.05
CA LEU A 74 3.68 -6.30 -0.28
C LEU A 74 2.16 -6.22 -0.30
N TYR A 75 1.51 -7.00 -1.17
CA TYR A 75 0.06 -6.95 -1.35
C TYR A 75 -0.51 -8.34 -1.59
N VAL A 76 -1.72 -8.56 -1.07
CA VAL A 76 -2.55 -9.74 -1.30
C VAL A 76 -3.79 -9.30 -2.05
N CYS A 77 -4.23 -10.03 -3.08
CA CYS A 77 -5.42 -9.69 -3.85
C CYS A 77 -6.56 -10.70 -3.70
N GLU A 78 -7.78 -10.24 -4.00
CA GLU A 78 -8.99 -11.05 -3.97
C GLU A 78 -8.95 -12.15 -5.04
N GLY A 79 -9.26 -13.38 -4.63
CA GLY A 79 -9.36 -14.53 -5.55
C GLY A 79 -8.03 -15.18 -5.91
N GLU A 80 -6.98 -14.88 -5.16
CA GLU A 80 -5.67 -15.52 -5.34
C GLU A 80 -5.63 -16.91 -4.71
N ASP A 81 -5.14 -17.90 -5.45
CA ASP A 81 -4.59 -19.11 -4.84
C ASP A 81 -3.34 -18.71 -4.05
N ALA A 82 -3.25 -19.13 -2.80
CA ALA A 82 -2.12 -18.84 -1.90
C ALA A 82 -0.73 -19.26 -2.49
N GLU A 83 -0.74 -20.09 -3.53
CA GLU A 83 0.45 -20.51 -4.28
C GLU A 83 1.02 -19.41 -5.21
N ALA A 84 0.22 -18.38 -5.53
CA ALA A 84 0.61 -17.24 -6.36
C ALA A 84 1.10 -16.02 -5.54
N GLU A 85 0.83 -15.98 -4.23
CA GLU A 85 1.28 -14.91 -3.33
C GLU A 85 2.81 -14.80 -3.29
N ASP A 86 3.53 -15.92 -3.28
CA ASP A 86 5.00 -15.96 -3.18
C ASP A 86 5.71 -15.55 -4.50
N SER A 87 4.98 -15.47 -5.61
CA SER A 87 5.55 -15.21 -6.94
C SER A 87 5.43 -13.74 -7.39
N ARG A 88 4.75 -12.88 -6.64
CA ARG A 88 4.52 -11.51 -7.06
C ARG A 88 5.65 -10.58 -6.65
N PRO A 89 6.15 -9.76 -7.59
CA PRO A 89 7.13 -8.77 -7.23
C PRO A 89 6.49 -7.75 -6.27
N PRO A 90 7.23 -7.33 -5.22
CA PRO A 90 6.80 -6.24 -4.36
C PRO A 90 6.63 -4.96 -5.19
N LEU A 91 5.69 -4.13 -4.76
CA LEU A 91 5.47 -2.81 -5.35
C LEU A 91 6.47 -1.82 -4.77
N LEU A 92 7.48 -1.48 -5.55
CA LEU A 92 8.46 -0.45 -5.21
C LEU A 92 7.85 0.95 -5.42
N CYS A 93 7.73 1.70 -4.33
CA CYS A 93 7.15 3.04 -4.26
C CYS A 93 8.23 4.07 -3.89
N SER A 94 8.68 4.87 -4.85
CA SER A 94 9.65 5.93 -4.58
C SER A 94 8.95 7.19 -4.06
N LEU A 95 9.31 7.63 -2.87
CA LEU A 95 8.89 8.87 -2.24
C LEU A 95 9.69 10.08 -2.80
N PRO A 96 9.08 11.28 -2.85
CA PRO A 96 9.73 12.51 -3.28
C PRO A 96 10.76 13.06 -2.28
#